data_AF-A0A0R3WM06-F1
#
_entry.id   AF-A0A0R3WM06-F1
#
_cell.length_a   1.000
_cell.length_b   1.000
_cell.length_c   1.000
_cell.angle_alpha   90.00
_cell.angle_beta   90.00
_cell.angle_gamma   90.00
#
_symmetry.space_group_name_H-M   'P 1'
#
loop_
_entity.id
_entity.type
_entity.pdbx_description
1 polymer ?
#
loop_
_entity_poly.entity_id
_entity_poly.type
_entity_poly.pdbx_seq_one_letter_code
_entity_poly.pdbx_strand_id
1 'polypeptide(L)'
;MDRRVGYVIVALVAAVLFFLAIGYNGWGCNDSILGPKCISDKTHEVTGALLLTAAIIITIASIFLILVVTDVWAWSEITSTVTTAMAAIIAMAGVFFYLNSRNLWSPFIATTAMSLTVALAAILLFDLITFYV
;
A
#
# COMPACT_ATOMS: atom_id res chain seq x y z
N MET A 1 5.64 19.68 -13.96
CA MET A 1 6.12 18.46 -13.27
C MET A 1 5.49 17.30 -14.00
N ASP A 2 6.29 16.36 -14.50
CA ASP A 2 5.76 15.26 -15.31
C ASP A 2 4.80 14.41 -14.49
N ARG A 3 3.63 14.07 -15.05
CA ARG A 3 2.55 13.38 -14.31
C ARG A 3 3.05 12.05 -13.72
N ARG A 4 3.96 11.39 -14.44
CA ARG A 4 4.62 10.13 -14.04
C ARG A 4 5.47 10.28 -12.77
N VAL A 5 6.13 11.42 -12.58
CA VAL A 5 6.91 11.72 -11.35
C VAL A 5 5.98 11.87 -10.14
N GLY A 6 4.80 12.45 -10.34
CA GLY A 6 3.76 12.52 -9.31
C GLY A 6 3.35 11.14 -8.79
N TYR A 7 3.18 10.16 -9.69
CA TYR A 7 2.82 8.79 -9.32
C TYR A 7 3.90 8.10 -8.48
N VAL A 8 5.18 8.29 -8.83
CA VAL A 8 6.31 7.78 -8.05
C VAL A 8 6.29 8.34 -6.63
N ILE A 9 6.09 9.65 -6.49
CA ILE A 9 6.04 10.32 -5.17
C ILE A 9 4.89 9.78 -4.34
N VAL A 10 3.69 9.65 -4.91
CA VAL A 10 2.53 9.10 -4.20
C VAL A 10 2.78 7.66 -3.75
N ALA A 11 3.38 6.82 -4.61
CA ALA A 11 3.73 5.45 -4.27
C ALA A 11 4.74 5.38 -3.10
N LEU A 12 5.78 6.22 -3.12
CA LEU A 12 6.78 6.30 -2.05
C LEU A 12 6.17 6.80 -0.74
N VAL A 13 5.34 7.84 -0.79
CA VAL A 13 4.64 8.35 0.39
C VAL A 13 3.74 7.27 0.99
N ALA A 14 2.98 6.55 0.17
CA ALA A 14 2.15 5.44 0.63
C ALA A 14 3.00 4.31 1.26
N ALA A 15 4.13 3.95 0.65
CA ALA A 15 5.06 2.95 1.20
C ALA A 15 5.56 3.36 2.59
N VAL A 16 6.05 4.59 2.74
CA VAL A 16 6.53 5.13 4.02
C VAL A 16 5.43 5.13 5.06
N LEU A 17 4.20 5.52 4.70
CA LEU A 17 3.06 5.50 5.60
C LEU A 17 2.70 4.08 6.06
N PHE A 18 2.79 3.06 5.19
CA PHE A 18 2.59 1.67 5.63
C PHE A 18 3.67 1.24 6.63
N PHE A 19 4.95 1.51 6.36
CA PHE A 19 6.02 1.17 7.30
C PHE A 19 5.85 1.90 8.64
N LEU A 20 5.47 3.17 8.62
CA LEU A 20 5.14 3.93 9.82
C LEU A 20 3.95 3.33 10.55
N ALA A 21 2.88 2.97 9.85
CA ALA A 21 1.71 2.34 10.46
C ALA A 21 2.07 1.02 11.15
N ILE A 22 2.95 0.21 10.55
CA ILE A 22 3.41 -1.06 11.14
C ILE A 22 4.23 -0.83 12.41
N GLY A 23 5.14 0.16 12.39
CA GLY A 23 6.00 0.50 13.52
C GLY A 23 5.31 1.35 14.62
N TYR A 24 4.12 1.86 14.36
CA TYR A 24 3.42 2.75 15.29
C TYR A 24 2.78 1.97 16.45
N ASN A 25 2.97 2.44 17.69
CA ASN A 25 2.46 1.77 18.89
C ASN A 25 0.95 2.01 19.18
N GLY A 26 0.18 2.43 18.16
CA GLY A 26 -1.23 2.84 18.29
C GLY A 26 -2.27 1.75 18.03
N TRP A 27 -1.87 0.48 17.93
CA TRP A 27 -2.77 -0.63 17.62
C TRP A 27 -3.58 -1.14 18.83
N GLY A 28 -3.55 -0.44 19.97
CA GLY A 28 -4.29 -0.83 21.17
C GLY A 28 -3.64 -1.96 21.99
N CYS A 29 -2.46 -2.42 21.60
CA CYS A 29 -1.65 -3.42 22.30
C CYS A 29 -0.36 -2.83 22.92
N ASN A 30 -0.27 -1.49 22.99
CA ASN A 30 0.83 -0.72 23.60
C ASN A 30 2.24 -1.09 23.07
N ASP A 31 2.27 -1.54 21.82
CA ASP A 31 3.44 -2.00 21.06
C ASP A 31 3.09 -1.89 19.56
N SER A 32 4.08 -2.09 18.71
CA SER A 32 3.93 -2.15 17.25
C SER A 32 3.12 -3.38 16.84
N ILE A 33 2.44 -3.36 15.69
CA ILE A 33 1.53 -4.46 15.30
C ILE A 33 2.25 -5.82 15.13
N LEU A 34 3.53 -5.79 14.76
CA LEU A 34 4.43 -6.96 14.69
C LEU A 34 5.26 -7.16 15.97
N GLY A 35 5.06 -6.33 16.98
CA GLY A 35 5.77 -6.40 18.25
C GLY A 35 5.36 -7.63 19.06
N PRO A 36 6.23 -8.08 20.00
CA PRO A 36 6.02 -9.30 20.78
C PRO A 36 4.71 -9.29 21.58
N LYS A 37 4.21 -8.10 21.96
CA LYS A 37 2.93 -7.98 22.70
C LYS A 37 1.70 -8.07 21.79
N CYS A 38 1.80 -7.56 20.56
CA CYS A 38 0.68 -7.55 19.62
C CYS A 38 0.58 -8.86 18.83
N ILE A 39 1.71 -9.50 18.51
CA ILE A 39 1.74 -10.72 17.69
C ILE A 39 1.09 -11.94 18.36
N SER A 40 0.93 -11.91 19.69
CA SER A 40 0.24 -12.97 20.43
C SER A 40 -1.24 -13.11 20.04
N ASP A 41 -1.84 -12.06 19.46
CA ASP A 41 -3.21 -12.09 18.96
C ASP A 41 -3.17 -12.29 17.44
N LYS A 42 -3.82 -13.36 16.98
CA LYS A 42 -3.89 -13.76 15.57
C LYS A 42 -4.40 -12.65 14.67
N THR A 43 -5.26 -11.77 15.18
CA THR A 43 -5.81 -10.66 14.42
C THR A 43 -4.73 -9.64 14.05
N HIS A 44 -3.88 -9.30 15.02
CA HIS A 44 -2.77 -8.35 14.84
C HIS A 44 -1.67 -8.97 13.97
N GLU A 45 -1.35 -10.25 14.17
CA GLU A 45 -0.40 -10.99 13.33
C GLU A 45 -0.82 -10.97 11.85
N VAL A 46 -2.07 -11.34 11.55
CA VAL A 46 -2.60 -11.39 10.18
C VAL A 46 -2.67 -9.99 9.55
N THR A 47 -3.21 -9.02 10.28
CA THR A 47 -3.30 -7.63 9.81
C THR A 47 -1.91 -7.04 9.54
N GLY A 48 -0.97 -7.28 10.45
CA GLY A 48 0.41 -6.82 10.30
C GLY A 48 1.10 -7.44 9.09
N ALA A 49 0.94 -8.74 8.88
CA ALA A 49 1.47 -9.44 7.70
C ALA A 49 0.86 -8.92 6.39
N LEU A 50 -0.45 -8.67 6.37
CA LEU A 50 -1.15 -8.06 5.21
C LEU A 50 -0.62 -6.65 4.91
N LEU A 51 -0.45 -5.81 5.92
CA LEU A 51 0.07 -4.46 5.72
C LEU A 51 1.55 -4.47 5.30
N LEU A 52 2.36 -5.38 5.86
CA LEU A 52 3.76 -5.53 5.47
C LEU A 52 3.87 -5.99 4.00
N THR A 53 3.06 -6.97 3.60
CA THR A 53 3.03 -7.44 2.20
C THR A 53 2.55 -6.33 1.26
N ALA A 54 1.53 -5.56 1.62
CA ALA A 54 1.12 -4.38 0.85
C ALA A 54 2.26 -3.34 0.75
N ALA A 55 2.97 -3.06 1.84
CA ALA A 55 4.11 -2.14 1.88
C ALA A 55 5.25 -2.58 0.92
N ILE A 56 5.57 -3.87 0.90
CA ILE A 56 6.59 -4.42 0.02
C ILE A 56 6.14 -4.31 -1.44
N ILE A 57 4.90 -4.68 -1.75
CA ILE A 57 4.39 -4.64 -3.13
C ILE A 57 4.33 -3.20 -3.65
N ILE A 58 3.89 -2.22 -2.85
CA ILE A 58 3.87 -0.83 -3.29
C ILE A 58 5.28 -0.26 -3.47
N THR A 59 6.26 -0.73 -2.70
CA THR A 59 7.67 -0.37 -2.88
C THR A 59 8.20 -0.92 -4.21
N ILE A 60 7.87 -2.17 -4.54
CA ILE A 60 8.20 -2.77 -5.83
C ILE A 60 7.51 -2.02 -6.99
N ALA A 61 6.23 -1.67 -6.83
CA ALA A 61 5.50 -0.88 -7.81
C ALA A 61 6.14 0.50 -8.05
N SER A 62 6.65 1.14 -7.00
CA SER A 62 7.40 2.39 -7.11
C SER A 62 8.68 2.23 -7.96
N ILE A 63 9.41 1.14 -7.79
CA ILE A 63 10.59 0.83 -8.64
C ILE A 63 10.18 0.68 -10.11
N PHE A 64 9.08 -0.02 -10.39
CA PHE A 64 8.56 -0.12 -11.76
C PHE A 64 8.14 1.24 -12.32
N LEU A 65 7.50 2.09 -11.53
CA LEU A 65 7.14 3.46 -11.95
C LEU A 65 8.38 4.31 -12.24
N ILE A 66 9.49 4.13 -11.51
CA ILE A 66 10.76 4.79 -11.83
C ILE A 66 11.27 4.31 -13.19
N LEU A 67 11.18 3.00 -13.48
CA LEU A 67 11.56 2.45 -14.78
C LEU A 67 10.70 3.00 -15.93
N VAL A 68 9.40 3.20 -15.68
CA VAL A 68 8.47 3.89 -16.62
C VAL A 68 8.95 5.32 -16.90
N VAL A 69 9.36 6.07 -15.88
CA VAL A 69 9.87 7.45 -16.07
C VAL A 69 11.15 7.49 -16.91
N THR A 70 11.97 6.45 -16.82
CA THR A 70 13.21 6.33 -17.62
C THR A 70 13.00 5.73 -19.02
N ASP A 71 11.75 5.43 -19.42
CA ASP A 71 11.39 4.82 -20.71
C ASP A 71 12.22 3.56 -21.05
N VAL A 72 12.61 2.80 -20.03
CA VAL A 72 13.53 1.67 -20.21
C VAL A 72 12.82 0.52 -20.91
N TRP A 73 11.62 0.11 -20.44
CA TRP A 73 10.89 -1.07 -20.94
C TRP A 73 9.42 -0.79 -21.24
N ALA A 74 8.93 -1.27 -22.39
CA ALA A 74 7.53 -1.10 -22.84
C ALA A 74 6.48 -1.77 -21.92
N TRP A 75 6.86 -2.83 -21.18
CA TRP A 75 5.95 -3.55 -20.28
C TRP A 75 5.84 -2.93 -18.88
N SER A 76 6.69 -1.93 -18.58
CA SER A 76 6.80 -1.36 -17.24
C SER A 76 5.47 -0.73 -16.76
N GLU A 77 4.72 -0.10 -17.66
CA GLU A 77 3.45 0.57 -17.35
C GLU A 77 2.34 -0.40 -16.95
N ILE A 78 2.23 -1.54 -17.64
CA ILE A 78 1.29 -2.61 -17.29
C ILE A 78 1.69 -3.22 -15.94
N THR A 79 2.98 -3.52 -15.76
CA THR A 79 3.47 -4.15 -14.52
C THR A 79 3.31 -3.25 -13.29
N SER A 80 3.53 -1.94 -13.41
CA SER A 80 3.30 -0.99 -12.32
C SER A 80 1.82 -0.89 -11.95
N THR A 81 0.94 -0.93 -12.94
CA THR A 81 -0.51 -0.85 -12.73
C THR A 81 -1.03 -2.08 -11.99
N VAL A 82 -0.65 -3.27 -12.45
CA VAL A 82 -1.06 -4.55 -11.84
C VAL A 82 -0.53 -4.67 -10.41
N THR A 83 0.75 -4.36 -10.19
CA THR A 83 1.36 -4.44 -8.85
C THR A 83 0.73 -3.43 -7.87
N THR A 84 0.46 -2.20 -8.32
CA THR A 84 -0.23 -1.20 -7.49
C THR A 84 -1.66 -1.63 -7.14
N ALA A 85 -2.39 -2.22 -8.09
CA ALA A 85 -3.74 -2.75 -7.83
C ALA A 85 -3.72 -3.90 -6.82
N MET A 86 -2.76 -4.83 -6.93
CA MET A 86 -2.58 -5.90 -5.94
C MET A 86 -2.26 -5.35 -4.55
N ALA A 87 -1.37 -4.35 -4.45
CA ALA A 87 -1.07 -3.68 -3.18
C ALA A 87 -2.32 -3.04 -2.57
N ALA A 88 -3.15 -2.39 -3.38
CA ALA A 88 -4.40 -1.78 -2.94
C ALA A 88 -5.39 -2.82 -2.39
N ILE A 89 -5.57 -3.95 -3.07
CA ILE A 89 -6.47 -5.03 -2.62
C ILE A 89 -6.00 -5.62 -1.28
N ILE A 90 -4.69 -5.86 -1.15
CA ILE A 90 -4.11 -6.42 0.09
C ILE A 90 -4.22 -5.41 1.24
N ALA A 91 -3.95 -4.13 0.99
CA ALA A 91 -4.11 -3.07 1.98
C ALA A 91 -5.57 -2.96 2.46
N MET A 92 -6.53 -3.01 1.52
CA MET A 92 -7.96 -3.06 1.84
C MET A 92 -8.28 -4.26 2.72
N ALA A 93 -7.82 -5.46 2.34
CA ALA A 93 -8.05 -6.68 3.11
C ALA A 93 -7.51 -6.55 4.55
N GLY A 94 -6.30 -6.00 4.73
CA GLY A 94 -5.72 -5.78 6.06
C GLY A 94 -6.55 -4.85 6.94
N VAL A 95 -6.95 -3.68 6.40
CA VAL A 95 -7.71 -2.68 7.16
C VAL A 95 -9.13 -3.17 7.50
N PHE A 96 -9.83 -3.77 6.53
CA PHE A 96 -11.18 -4.28 6.77
C PHE A 96 -11.19 -5.51 7.70
N PHE A 97 -10.19 -6.38 7.59
CA PHE A 97 -10.07 -7.53 8.49
C PHE A 97 -9.88 -7.09 9.95
N TYR A 98 -9.06 -6.06 10.17
CA TYR A 98 -8.87 -5.47 11.49
C TYR A 98 -10.16 -4.88 12.06
N LEU A 99 -10.88 -4.10 11.24
CA LEU A 99 -12.14 -3.47 11.62
C LEU A 99 -13.22 -4.52 11.94
N ASN A 100 -13.35 -5.56 11.13
CA ASN A 100 -14.35 -6.61 11.37
C ASN A 100 -14.02 -7.43 12.64
N SER A 101 -12.74 -7.74 12.85
CA SER A 101 -12.32 -8.65 13.92
C SER A 101 -12.26 -7.97 15.30
N ARG A 102 -11.94 -6.67 15.36
CA ARG A 102 -11.79 -5.94 16.63
C ARG A 102 -12.88 -4.91 16.87
N ASN A 103 -13.68 -4.59 15.85
CA ASN A 103 -14.63 -3.47 15.86
C ASN A 103 -13.97 -2.14 16.27
N LEU A 104 -12.66 -2.04 16.02
CA LEU A 104 -11.82 -0.88 16.30
C LEU A 104 -11.25 -0.37 14.97
N TRP A 105 -11.15 0.94 14.86
CA TRP A 105 -10.52 1.56 13.69
C TRP A 105 -9.03 1.27 13.69
N SER A 106 -8.48 0.92 12.53
CA SER A 106 -7.04 0.91 12.32
C SER A 106 -6.48 2.32 12.60
N PRO A 107 -5.21 2.46 13.00
CA PRO A 107 -4.58 3.77 13.12
C PRO A 107 -4.75 4.53 11.81
N PHE A 108 -5.03 5.83 11.92
CA PHE A 108 -5.31 6.72 10.80
C PHE A 108 -4.23 6.67 9.71
N ILE A 109 -2.97 6.42 10.11
CA ILE A 109 -1.82 6.26 9.22
C ILE A 109 -2.01 5.07 8.26
N ALA A 110 -2.57 3.94 8.72
CA ALA A 110 -2.83 2.78 7.87
C ALA A 110 -3.95 3.05 6.86
N THR A 111 -5.03 3.71 7.29
CA THR A 111 -6.17 4.04 6.44
C THR A 111 -5.79 5.06 5.36
N THR A 112 -5.01 6.07 5.72
CA THR A 112 -4.50 7.06 4.74
C THR A 112 -3.57 6.41 3.72
N ALA A 113 -2.66 5.52 4.15
CA ALA A 113 -1.82 4.75 3.23
C ALA A 113 -2.64 3.91 2.24
N MET A 114 -3.68 3.22 2.73
CA MET A 114 -4.62 2.47 1.90
C MET A 114 -5.36 3.37 0.90
N SER A 115 -5.90 4.51 1.34
CA SER A 115 -6.62 5.42 0.44
C SER A 115 -5.72 5.96 -0.67
N LEU A 116 -4.46 6.28 -0.35
CA LEU A 116 -3.47 6.72 -1.34
C LEU A 116 -3.15 5.63 -2.36
N THR A 117 -2.95 4.38 -1.93
CA THR A 117 -2.68 3.28 -2.88
C THR A 117 -3.87 2.95 -3.75
N VAL A 118 -5.09 2.99 -3.21
CA VAL A 118 -6.32 2.79 -3.99
C VAL A 118 -6.49 3.90 -5.02
N ALA A 119 -6.29 5.16 -4.62
CA ALA A 119 -6.36 6.29 -5.55
C ALA A 119 -5.30 6.17 -6.66
N LEU A 120 -4.06 5.82 -6.30
CA LEU A 120 -2.99 5.60 -7.27
C LEU A 120 -3.32 4.46 -8.24
N ALA A 121 -3.83 3.33 -7.75
CA ALA A 121 -4.25 2.20 -8.58
C ALA A 121 -5.34 2.62 -9.58
N ALA A 122 -6.34 3.39 -9.13
CA ALA A 122 -7.40 3.87 -9.99
C ALA A 122 -6.86 4.79 -11.10
N ILE A 123 -5.99 5.74 -10.75
CA ILE A 123 -5.40 6.67 -11.73
C ILE A 123 -4.55 5.92 -12.77
N LEU A 124 -3.71 4.98 -12.34
CA LEU A 124 -2.89 4.16 -13.25
C LEU A 124 -3.75 3.29 -14.17
N LEU A 125 -4.86 2.73 -13.66
CA LEU A 125 -5.82 2.00 -14.49
C LEU A 125 -6.47 2.89 -15.54
N PHE A 126 -6.91 4.11 -15.16
CA PHE A 126 -7.48 5.05 -16.12
C PHE A 126 -6.47 5.45 -17.19
N ASP A 127 -5.21 5.67 -16.82
CA ASP A 127 -4.14 5.97 -17.77
C ASP A 127 -3.91 4.83 -18.75
N LEU A 128 -3.84 3.60 -18.25
CA LEU A 128 -3.65 2.43 -19.09
C LEU A 128 -4.80 2.23 -20.09
N ILE A 129 -6.05 2.45 -19.64
CA ILE A 129 -7.24 2.35 -20.51
C ILE A 129 -7.22 3.47 -21.56
N THR A 130 -6.93 4.71 -21.16
CA THR A 130 -6.93 5.86 -22.09
C THR A 130 -5.81 5.76 -23.12
N PHE A 131 -4.70 5.08 -22.79
CA PHE A 131 -3.62 4.83 -23.76
C PHE A 131 -4.00 3.81 -24.85
N TYR A 132 -4.91 2.88 -24.55
CA TYR A 132 -5.29 1.78 -25.46
C TYR A 132 -6.58 2.05 -26.26
N VAL A 133 -7.36 3.07 -25.89
CA VAL A 133 -8.58 3.52 -26.58
C VAL A 133 -8.26 4.65 -27.56
#